data_AF-A0A7J5XLW9-F1
#
_entry.id   AF-A0A7J5XLW9-F1
#
_cell.length_a   1.000
_cell.length_b   1.000
_cell.length_c   1.000
_cell.angle_alpha   90.00
_cell.angle_beta   90.00
_cell.angle_gamma   90.00
#
_symmetry.space_group_name_H-M   'P 1'
#
loop_
_entity.id
_entity.type
_entity.pdbx_description
1 polymer ?
#
loop_
_entity_poly.entity_id
_entity_poly.type
_entity_poly.pdbx_seq_one_letter_code
_entity_poly.pdbx_strand_id
1 'polypeptide(L)'
;MQSLQDQDDLIPRPRGSLPKMCAAVLSAMTIGGFLFLSPERLFAWVTMVILILTLGPLLHGLCMLAEEILYHSNTRHRGRGWSHVLPACGLWGKTLLAAGLAGLLLQLVRHPLPHQGQSWKLVILASSLYPLLKSLGVLGPSEVEVSALCEGRKMNVAHGLAWSFYIGYLRLVLPRLDDSITAFCATHQTSLGRGSRKLIILIPLNANISHKLNEEDDRILFSDNLPNNEIDRAGVRGRVYKHSVYRAHECVLEYATPC
;
A
#
# COMPACT_ATOMS: atom_id res chain seq x y z
N MET A 1 12.55 -27.78 -15.03
CA MET A 1 13.20 -26.50 -15.32
C MET A 1 12.12 -25.54 -15.79
N GLN A 2 11.67 -24.64 -14.92
CA GLN A 2 10.78 -23.54 -15.33
C GLN A 2 11.61 -22.53 -16.11
N SER A 3 11.09 -22.10 -17.26
CA SER A 3 11.71 -21.11 -18.13
C SER A 3 11.80 -19.76 -17.40
N LEU A 4 12.87 -18.97 -17.62
CA LEU A 4 12.98 -17.59 -17.11
C LEU A 4 11.76 -16.72 -17.47
N GLN A 5 11.07 -17.06 -18.57
CA GLN A 5 9.86 -16.38 -19.03
C GLN A 5 8.63 -16.65 -18.13
N ASP A 6 8.58 -17.79 -17.43
CA ASP A 6 7.53 -18.07 -16.42
C ASP A 6 7.75 -17.25 -15.13
N GLN A 7 8.97 -16.74 -14.88
CA GLN A 7 9.28 -15.97 -13.67
C GLN A 7 8.86 -14.49 -13.79
N ASP A 8 8.87 -13.93 -14.99
CA ASP A 8 8.41 -12.56 -15.23
C ASP A 8 6.89 -12.41 -15.00
N ASP A 9 6.12 -13.49 -15.15
CA ASP A 9 4.69 -13.52 -14.84
C ASP A 9 4.38 -13.58 -13.34
N LEU A 10 5.37 -13.89 -12.48
CA LEU A 10 5.18 -14.00 -11.04
C LEU A 10 5.18 -12.63 -10.32
N ILE A 11 5.75 -11.59 -10.95
CA ILE A 11 5.80 -10.24 -10.36
C ILE A 11 4.60 -9.44 -10.87
N PRO A 12 3.60 -9.13 -10.01
CA PRO A 12 2.43 -8.39 -10.44
C PRO A 12 2.80 -6.97 -10.88
N ARG A 13 2.20 -6.53 -11.98
CA ARG A 13 2.34 -5.15 -12.48
C ARG A 13 1.55 -4.17 -11.60
N PRO A 14 2.00 -2.91 -11.50
CA PRO A 14 1.26 -1.90 -10.77
C PRO A 14 -0.13 -1.69 -11.39
N ARG A 15 -1.12 -1.42 -10.53
CA ARG A 15 -2.51 -1.29 -10.95
C ARG A 15 -2.74 -0.07 -11.86
N GLY A 16 -3.50 -0.29 -12.94
CA GLY A 16 -3.86 0.75 -13.91
C GLY A 16 -5.13 1.54 -13.56
N SER A 17 -5.51 2.46 -14.46
CA SER A 17 -6.69 3.33 -14.33
C SER A 17 -8.00 2.72 -14.86
N LEU A 18 -7.96 1.47 -15.35
CA LEU A 18 -9.08 0.81 -16.04
C LEU A 18 -10.39 0.78 -15.22
N PRO A 19 -10.40 0.45 -13.90
CA PRO A 19 -11.63 0.48 -13.12
C PRO A 19 -12.31 1.87 -13.09
N LYS A 20 -11.52 2.96 -13.11
CA LYS A 20 -12.03 4.33 -13.14
C LYS A 20 -12.68 4.65 -14.49
N MET A 21 -12.09 4.17 -15.58
CA MET A 21 -12.66 4.33 -16.92
C MET A 21 -13.98 3.57 -17.05
N CYS A 22 -14.04 2.31 -16.60
CA CYS A 22 -15.27 1.53 -16.62
C CYS A 22 -16.38 2.21 -15.81
N ALA A 23 -16.06 2.72 -14.62
CA ALA A 23 -17.02 3.46 -13.80
C ALA A 23 -17.53 4.74 -14.48
N ALA A 24 -16.66 5.48 -15.17
CA ALA A 24 -17.04 6.69 -15.91
C ALA A 24 -17.93 6.38 -17.13
N VAL A 25 -17.66 5.29 -17.85
CA VAL A 25 -18.49 4.85 -18.98
C VAL A 25 -19.86 4.41 -18.49
N LEU A 26 -19.92 3.62 -17.40
CA LEU A 26 -21.19 3.17 -16.82
C LEU A 26 -22.03 4.36 -16.31
N SER A 27 -21.42 5.33 -15.64
CA SER A 27 -22.12 6.53 -15.18
C SER A 27 -22.63 7.38 -16.36
N ALA A 28 -21.84 7.54 -17.42
CA ALA A 28 -22.28 8.24 -18.63
C ALA A 28 -23.46 7.53 -19.32
N MET A 29 -23.43 6.20 -19.44
CA MET A 29 -24.51 5.42 -20.04
C MET A 29 -25.80 5.52 -19.22
N THR A 30 -25.71 5.41 -17.90
CA THR A 30 -26.88 5.53 -17.00
C THR A 30 -27.49 6.92 -17.02
N ILE A 31 -26.67 7.97 -16.97
CA ILE A 31 -27.14 9.36 -17.08
C ILE A 31 -27.79 9.60 -18.46
N GLY A 32 -27.17 9.12 -19.54
CA GLY A 32 -27.71 9.24 -20.89
C GLY A 32 -29.07 8.55 -21.07
N GLY A 33 -29.23 7.33 -20.54
CA GLY A 33 -30.52 6.62 -20.57
C GLY A 33 -31.62 7.34 -19.79
N PHE A 34 -31.27 7.89 -18.62
CA PHE A 34 -32.20 8.68 -17.81
C PHE A 34 -32.58 10.01 -18.49
N LEU A 35 -31.65 10.68 -19.18
CA LEU A 35 -31.91 11.89 -19.98
C LEU A 35 -32.93 11.65 -21.08
N PHE A 36 -32.90 10.46 -21.68
CA PHE A 36 -33.87 10.08 -22.69
C PHE A 36 -35.28 9.81 -22.11
N LEU A 37 -35.36 9.22 -20.90
CA LEU A 37 -36.63 8.80 -20.30
C LEU A 37 -37.36 9.92 -19.56
N SER A 38 -36.67 10.78 -18.81
CA SER A 38 -37.32 11.76 -17.91
C SER A 38 -36.39 12.93 -17.54
N PRO A 39 -36.05 13.82 -18.49
CA PRO A 39 -35.05 14.88 -18.28
C PRO A 39 -35.40 15.83 -17.12
N GLU A 40 -36.68 16.14 -16.93
CA GLU A 40 -37.14 17.12 -15.92
C GLU A 40 -36.93 16.66 -14.47
N ARG A 41 -36.88 15.35 -14.22
CA ARG A 41 -36.78 14.79 -12.86
C ARG A 41 -35.37 14.35 -12.49
N LEU A 42 -34.44 14.32 -13.44
CA LEU A 42 -33.10 13.76 -13.19
C LEU A 42 -32.33 14.51 -12.13
N PHE A 43 -32.35 15.83 -12.20
CA PHE A 43 -31.57 16.64 -11.29
C PHE A 43 -32.00 16.42 -9.83
N ALA A 44 -33.31 16.32 -9.60
CA ALA A 44 -33.88 15.97 -8.31
C ALA A 44 -33.43 14.59 -7.81
N TRP A 45 -33.54 13.55 -8.64
CA TRP A 45 -33.13 12.19 -8.27
C TRP A 45 -31.63 12.06 -8.03
N VAL A 46 -30.81 12.64 -8.91
CA VAL A 46 -29.35 12.65 -8.78
C VAL A 46 -28.94 13.36 -7.49
N THR A 47 -29.53 14.52 -7.19
CA THR A 47 -29.24 15.27 -5.97
C THR A 47 -29.64 14.47 -4.71
N MET A 48 -30.79 13.80 -4.73
CA MET A 48 -31.22 12.92 -3.65
C MET A 48 -30.26 11.74 -3.43
N VAL A 49 -29.83 11.07 -4.50
CA VAL A 49 -28.87 9.96 -4.42
C VAL A 49 -27.54 10.45 -3.87
N ILE A 50 -27.03 11.60 -4.33
CA ILE A 50 -25.79 12.19 -3.82
C ILE A 50 -25.94 12.51 -2.32
N LEU A 51 -27.07 13.07 -1.89
CA LEU A 51 -27.32 13.38 -0.49
C LEU A 51 -27.30 12.10 0.37
N ILE A 52 -27.94 11.02 -0.06
CA ILE A 52 -27.93 9.74 0.64
C ILE A 52 -26.50 9.17 0.73
N LEU A 53 -25.79 9.15 -0.40
CA LEU A 53 -24.43 8.62 -0.49
C LEU A 53 -23.40 9.43 0.32
N THR A 54 -23.69 10.70 0.64
CA THR A 54 -22.79 11.56 1.41
C THR A 54 -23.18 11.65 2.90
N LEU A 55 -24.47 11.62 3.23
CA LEU A 55 -24.95 11.70 4.60
C LEU A 55 -24.66 10.42 5.41
N GLY A 56 -24.76 9.24 4.79
CA GLY A 56 -24.42 7.96 5.43
C GLY A 56 -22.97 7.92 5.95
N PRO A 57 -21.95 8.18 5.12
CA PRO A 57 -20.56 8.28 5.56
C PRO A 57 -20.31 9.32 6.66
N LEU A 58 -21.02 10.46 6.63
CA LEU A 58 -20.92 11.47 7.71
C LEU A 58 -21.46 10.93 9.04
N LEU A 59 -22.61 10.24 9.03
CA LEU A 59 -23.16 9.61 10.23
C LEU A 59 -22.22 8.54 10.78
N HIS A 60 -21.65 7.69 9.91
CA HIS A 60 -20.62 6.73 10.31
C HIS A 60 -19.38 7.43 10.89
N GLY A 61 -18.96 8.55 10.30
CA GLY A 61 -17.87 9.37 10.82
C GLY A 61 -18.14 9.91 12.23
N LEU A 62 -19.40 10.25 12.56
CA LEU A 62 -19.79 10.65 13.91
C LEU A 62 -19.67 9.49 14.91
N CYS A 63 -20.03 8.26 14.50
CA CYS A 63 -19.82 7.07 15.32
C CYS A 63 -18.33 6.84 15.62
N MET A 64 -17.48 6.94 14.60
CA MET A 64 -16.01 6.82 14.77
C MET A 64 -15.44 7.96 15.62
N LEU A 65 -15.96 9.18 15.48
CA LEU A 65 -15.54 10.33 16.27
C LEU A 65 -15.84 10.11 17.76
N ALA A 66 -17.01 9.54 18.08
CA ALA A 66 -17.38 9.23 19.46
C ALA A 66 -16.35 8.27 20.09
N GLU A 67 -15.98 7.20 19.38
CA GLU A 67 -14.97 6.25 19.83
C GLU A 67 -13.59 6.90 20.00
N GLU A 68 -13.13 7.68 19.00
CA GLU A 68 -11.84 8.35 19.04
C GLU A 68 -11.74 9.41 20.16
N ILE A 69 -12.82 10.14 20.45
CA ILE A 69 -12.84 11.13 21.55
C ILE A 69 -12.83 10.43 22.92
N LEU A 70 -13.68 9.40 23.10
CA LEU A 70 -13.87 8.74 24.38
C LEU A 70 -12.65 7.89 24.78
N TYR A 71 -12.00 7.20 23.84
CA TYR A 71 -10.95 6.21 24.16
C TYR A 71 -9.55 6.58 23.66
N HIS A 72 -9.41 7.45 22.66
CA HIS A 72 -8.12 7.66 21.98
C HIS A 72 -7.63 9.12 21.95
N SER A 73 -8.35 10.05 22.58
CA SER A 73 -8.00 11.48 22.60
C SER A 73 -6.62 11.76 23.20
N ASN A 74 -6.29 11.12 24.33
CA ASN A 74 -5.01 11.33 25.02
C ASN A 74 -3.85 10.49 24.45
N THR A 75 -4.10 9.25 24.05
CA THR A 75 -3.06 8.31 23.60
C THR A 75 -2.66 8.52 22.14
N ARG A 76 -3.64 8.72 21.25
CA ARG A 76 -3.42 8.80 19.80
C ARG A 76 -3.25 10.24 19.32
N HIS A 77 -4.09 11.14 19.81
CA HIS A 77 -4.09 12.54 19.38
C HIS A 77 -3.33 13.48 20.32
N ARG A 78 -2.77 12.97 21.44
CA ARG A 78 -2.01 13.74 22.44
C ARG A 78 -2.75 15.00 22.92
N GLY A 79 -4.08 14.92 23.03
CA GLY A 79 -4.92 16.08 23.37
C GLY A 79 -4.97 17.18 22.30
N ARG A 80 -4.48 16.95 21.08
CA ARG A 80 -4.66 17.91 19.97
C ARG A 80 -6.14 18.06 19.64
N GLY A 81 -6.52 19.30 19.37
CA GLY A 81 -7.90 19.71 19.15
C GLY A 81 -8.57 19.07 17.93
N TRP A 82 -9.86 19.40 17.79
CA TRP A 82 -10.81 18.79 16.86
C TRP A 82 -10.37 18.88 15.38
N SER A 83 -9.47 19.79 15.05
CA SER A 83 -8.93 20.00 13.70
C SER A 83 -8.19 18.77 13.12
N HIS A 84 -7.66 17.87 13.95
CA HIS A 84 -7.00 16.64 13.49
C HIS A 84 -7.91 15.41 13.52
N VAL A 85 -8.82 15.36 14.49
CA VAL A 85 -9.71 14.21 14.69
C VAL A 85 -10.85 14.21 13.66
N LEU A 86 -11.41 15.39 13.33
CA LEU A 86 -12.52 15.51 12.38
C LEU A 86 -12.15 15.05 10.96
N PRO A 87 -11.01 15.45 10.37
CA PRO A 87 -10.59 14.92 9.06
C PRO A 87 -10.27 13.42 9.10
N ALA A 88 -9.68 12.93 10.21
CA ALA A 88 -9.37 11.52 10.37
C ALA A 88 -10.64 10.64 10.40
N CYS A 89 -11.73 11.14 10.98
CA CYS A 89 -13.03 10.48 11.01
C CYS A 89 -13.86 10.68 9.72
N GLY A 90 -13.33 11.37 8.71
CA GLY A 90 -14.05 11.63 7.45
C GLY A 90 -15.17 12.67 7.55
N LEU A 91 -15.24 13.42 8.66
CA LEU A 91 -16.23 14.46 8.93
C LEU A 91 -15.86 15.83 8.34
N TRP A 92 -14.67 15.94 7.75
CA TRP A 92 -14.15 17.18 7.18
C TRP A 92 -13.70 17.00 5.74
N GLY A 93 -13.80 18.08 4.93
CA GLY A 93 -13.32 18.10 3.54
C GLY A 93 -14.38 17.78 2.50
N LYS A 94 -14.05 16.95 1.51
CA LYS A 94 -14.84 16.75 0.28
C LYS A 94 -16.23 16.15 0.53
N THR A 95 -16.36 15.26 1.51
CA THR A 95 -17.63 14.61 1.89
C THR A 95 -18.64 15.59 2.47
N LEU A 96 -18.19 16.43 3.41
CA LEU A 96 -19.02 17.49 4.00
C LEU A 96 -19.43 18.54 2.96
N LEU A 97 -18.49 18.96 2.11
CA LEU A 97 -18.78 19.88 1.01
C LEU A 97 -19.80 19.30 0.04
N ALA A 98 -19.65 18.03 -0.35
CA ALA A 98 -20.59 17.36 -1.24
C ALA A 98 -21.99 17.22 -0.61
N ALA A 99 -22.09 16.86 0.68
CA ALA A 99 -23.36 16.80 1.40
C ALA A 99 -24.03 18.19 1.50
N GLY A 100 -23.26 19.23 1.82
CA GLY A 100 -23.75 20.60 1.90
C GLY A 100 -24.26 21.13 0.56
N LEU A 101 -23.50 20.90 -0.52
CA LEU A 101 -23.90 21.28 -1.87
C LEU A 101 -25.12 20.49 -2.36
N ALA A 102 -25.17 19.18 -2.11
CA ALA A 102 -26.34 18.36 -2.46
C ALA A 102 -27.58 18.81 -1.68
N GLY A 103 -27.44 19.12 -0.39
CA GLY A 103 -28.51 19.67 0.43
C GLY A 103 -29.00 21.02 -0.09
N LEU A 104 -28.08 21.93 -0.44
CA LEU A 104 -28.41 23.24 -1.01
C LEU A 104 -29.13 23.09 -2.36
N LEU A 105 -28.59 22.28 -3.27
CA LEU A 105 -29.18 22.00 -4.57
C LEU A 105 -30.59 21.40 -4.44
N LEU A 106 -30.81 20.53 -3.45
CA LEU A 106 -32.13 19.94 -3.20
C LEU A 106 -33.14 20.99 -2.71
N GLN A 107 -32.70 21.99 -1.94
CA GLN A 107 -33.55 23.11 -1.52
C GLN A 107 -33.89 24.04 -2.69
N LEU A 108 -32.97 24.24 -3.64
CA LEU A 108 -33.25 25.01 -4.86
C LEU A 108 -34.18 24.26 -5.82
N VAL A 109 -34.04 22.94 -5.93
CA VAL A 109 -34.79 22.09 -6.87
C VAL A 109 -36.07 21.56 -6.20
N ARG A 110 -36.64 22.28 -5.23
CA ARG A 110 -37.75 21.79 -4.40
C ARG A 110 -39.05 21.49 -5.17
N HIS A 111 -39.16 21.94 -6.43
CA HIS A 111 -40.39 21.91 -7.23
C HIS A 111 -40.76 20.60 -8.00
N PRO A 112 -39.85 19.69 -8.42
CA PRO A 112 -40.20 18.51 -9.21
C PRO A 112 -40.29 17.20 -8.41
N LEU A 113 -40.20 17.20 -7.08
CA LEU A 113 -40.31 15.96 -6.30
C LEU A 113 -41.78 15.53 -6.13
N PRO A 114 -42.18 14.34 -6.62
CA PRO A 114 -43.59 13.92 -6.65
C PRO A 114 -44.18 13.58 -5.27
N HIS A 115 -43.36 13.48 -4.21
CA HIS A 115 -43.84 13.33 -2.83
C HIS A 115 -42.74 13.70 -1.82
N GLN A 116 -42.74 14.97 -1.39
CA GLN A 116 -41.70 15.52 -0.49
C GLN A 116 -41.55 14.69 0.80
N GLY A 117 -42.66 14.31 1.45
CA GLY A 117 -42.63 13.56 2.71
C GLY A 117 -42.05 12.14 2.61
N GLN A 118 -42.29 11.42 1.51
CA GLN A 118 -41.77 10.06 1.32
C GLN A 118 -40.26 10.07 1.01
N SER A 119 -39.81 11.12 0.32
CA SER A 119 -38.41 11.29 -0.08
C SER A 119 -37.49 11.53 1.12
N TRP A 120 -37.92 12.38 2.08
CA TRP A 120 -37.15 12.59 3.31
C TRP A 120 -37.09 11.36 4.21
N LYS A 121 -38.18 10.59 4.30
CA LYS A 121 -38.18 9.30 5.01
C LYS A 121 -37.14 8.34 4.44
N LEU A 122 -37.03 8.28 3.11
CA LEU A 122 -36.02 7.47 2.43
C LEU A 122 -34.60 7.94 2.75
N VAL A 123 -34.33 9.25 2.74
CA VAL A 123 -33.01 9.80 3.07
C VAL A 123 -32.61 9.45 4.50
N ILE A 124 -33.51 9.64 5.45
CA ILE A 124 -33.26 9.35 6.87
C ILE A 124 -32.99 7.86 7.06
N LEU A 125 -33.85 6.99 6.52
CA LEU A 125 -33.73 5.54 6.65
C LEU A 125 -32.45 5.00 5.97
N ALA A 126 -32.17 5.42 4.74
CA ALA A 126 -30.99 4.96 4.02
C ALA A 126 -29.69 5.43 4.69
N SER A 127 -29.67 6.67 5.18
CA SER A 127 -28.50 7.23 5.86
C SER A 127 -28.26 6.59 7.21
N SER A 128 -29.30 6.20 7.95
CA SER A 128 -29.17 5.50 9.25
C SER A 128 -28.80 4.02 9.11
N LEU A 129 -29.24 3.35 8.03
CA LEU A 129 -28.84 1.98 7.72
C LEU A 129 -27.37 1.89 7.27
N TYR A 130 -26.84 2.94 6.64
CA TYR A 130 -25.45 2.98 6.19
C TYR A 130 -24.42 2.66 7.29
N PRO A 131 -24.38 3.36 8.46
CA PRO A 131 -23.40 3.06 9.51
C PRO A 131 -23.57 1.65 10.07
N LEU A 132 -24.80 1.12 10.15
CA LEU A 132 -25.06 -0.25 10.57
C LEU A 132 -24.48 -1.27 9.59
N LEU A 133 -24.76 -1.12 8.29
CA LEU A 133 -24.20 -2.01 7.27
C LEU A 133 -22.67 -1.89 7.18
N LYS A 134 -22.13 -0.70 7.44
CA LYS A 134 -20.69 -0.46 7.48
C LYS A 134 -20.03 -1.11 8.70
N SER A 135 -20.62 -0.99 9.88
CA SER A 135 -20.09 -1.59 11.11
C SER A 135 -20.19 -3.12 11.10
N LEU A 136 -21.21 -3.68 10.43
CA LEU A 136 -21.33 -5.12 10.17
C LEU A 136 -20.37 -5.64 9.08
N GLY A 137 -19.58 -4.76 8.44
CA GLY A 137 -18.62 -5.12 7.41
C GLY A 137 -19.20 -5.37 6.01
N VAL A 138 -20.53 -5.26 5.84
CA VAL A 138 -21.21 -5.45 4.53
C VAL A 138 -20.73 -4.42 3.51
N LEU A 139 -20.52 -3.18 3.95
CA LEU A 139 -19.95 -2.09 3.14
C LEU A 139 -18.44 -1.95 3.34
N GLY A 140 -17.76 -2.99 3.84
CA GLY A 140 -16.32 -3.04 4.01
C GLY A 140 -15.58 -2.97 2.66
N PRO A 141 -14.33 -2.50 2.63
CA PRO A 141 -13.53 -2.59 1.42
C PRO A 141 -13.29 -4.06 1.06
N SER A 142 -13.33 -4.37 -0.23
CA SER A 142 -12.92 -5.69 -0.73
C SER A 142 -11.42 -5.92 -0.55
N GLU A 143 -10.98 -7.18 -0.51
CA GLU A 143 -9.54 -7.52 -0.40
C GLU A 143 -8.71 -6.88 -1.53
N VAL A 144 -9.31 -6.75 -2.72
CA VAL A 144 -8.71 -6.10 -3.87
C VAL A 144 -8.53 -4.59 -3.63
N GLU A 145 -9.47 -3.92 -2.96
CA GLU A 145 -9.32 -2.50 -2.60
C GLU A 145 -8.31 -2.30 -1.47
N VAL A 146 -8.30 -3.19 -0.46
CA VAL A 146 -7.31 -3.14 0.63
C VAL A 146 -5.90 -3.30 0.06
N SER A 147 -5.67 -4.30 -0.78
CA SER A 147 -4.37 -4.51 -1.44
C SER A 147 -3.96 -3.31 -2.32
N ALA A 148 -4.90 -2.71 -3.06
CA ALA A 148 -4.62 -1.48 -3.83
C ALA A 148 -4.21 -0.31 -2.94
N LEU A 149 -4.87 -0.14 -1.79
CA LEU A 149 -4.57 0.93 -0.84
C LEU A 149 -3.20 0.73 -0.19
N CYS A 150 -2.89 -0.49 0.24
CA CYS A 150 -1.63 -0.78 0.91
C CYS A 150 -0.44 -0.71 -0.06
N GLU A 151 -0.61 -1.16 -1.31
CA GLU A 151 0.38 -1.00 -2.39
C GLU A 151 0.56 0.48 -2.77
N GLY A 152 -0.55 1.21 -2.99
CA GLY A 152 -0.52 2.62 -3.38
C GLY A 152 0.06 3.54 -2.31
N ARG A 153 -0.15 3.24 -1.01
CA ARG A 153 0.43 4.00 0.11
C ARG A 153 1.81 3.50 0.53
N LYS A 154 2.36 2.47 -0.11
CA LYS A 154 3.64 1.83 0.27
C LYS A 154 3.66 1.38 1.73
N MET A 155 2.51 0.94 2.24
CA MET A 155 2.30 0.52 3.64
C MET A 155 2.40 -1.00 3.82
N ASN A 156 2.78 -1.73 2.76
CA ASN A 156 2.99 -3.17 2.83
C ASN A 156 4.24 -3.50 3.62
N VAL A 157 4.20 -4.61 4.37
CA VAL A 157 5.34 -5.17 5.12
C VAL A 157 6.57 -5.31 4.21
N ALA A 158 6.39 -5.80 2.99
CA ALA A 158 7.46 -5.94 2.00
C ALA A 158 8.21 -4.62 1.73
N HIS A 159 7.50 -3.48 1.71
CA HIS A 159 8.14 -2.18 1.50
C HIS A 159 9.00 -1.79 2.71
N GLY A 160 8.49 -2.02 3.92
CA GLY A 160 9.23 -1.79 5.16
C GLY A 160 10.49 -2.64 5.25
N LEU A 161 10.39 -3.94 4.96
CA LEU A 161 11.52 -4.87 4.97
C LEU A 161 12.56 -4.52 3.90
N ALA A 162 12.12 -4.14 2.69
CA ALA A 162 13.03 -3.70 1.64
C ALA A 162 13.81 -2.43 2.05
N TRP A 163 13.14 -1.46 2.67
CA TRP A 163 13.79 -0.26 3.21
C TRP A 163 14.74 -0.56 4.36
N SER A 164 14.32 -1.45 5.27
CA SER A 164 15.16 -1.92 6.38
C SER A 164 16.43 -2.57 5.86
N PHE A 165 16.32 -3.49 4.90
CA PHE A 165 17.47 -4.14 4.27
C PHE A 165 18.37 -3.13 3.53
N TYR A 166 17.77 -2.19 2.78
CA TYR A 166 18.54 -1.18 2.06
C TYR A 166 19.32 -0.25 3.00
N ILE A 167 18.65 0.36 3.99
CA ILE A 167 19.27 1.33 4.92
C ILE A 167 20.12 0.62 5.98
N GLY A 168 19.68 -0.55 6.42
CA GLY A 168 20.30 -1.35 7.48
C GLY A 168 21.58 -2.04 7.02
N TYR A 169 21.65 -2.41 5.75
CA TYR A 169 22.71 -3.28 5.24
C TYR A 169 23.32 -2.77 3.92
N LEU A 170 22.57 -2.74 2.82
CA LEU A 170 23.12 -2.47 1.49
C LEU A 170 23.84 -1.12 1.39
N ARG A 171 23.25 -0.05 1.95
CA ARG A 171 23.83 1.29 1.95
C ARG A 171 25.17 1.36 2.69
N LEU A 172 25.43 0.46 3.63
CA LEU A 172 26.67 0.41 4.40
C LEU A 172 27.76 -0.41 3.72
N VAL A 173 27.37 -1.57 3.20
CA VAL A 173 28.29 -2.57 2.66
C VAL A 173 28.74 -2.22 1.25
N LEU A 174 27.80 -1.84 0.36
CA LEU A 174 28.07 -1.66 -1.06
C LEU A 174 29.22 -0.68 -1.36
N PRO A 175 29.37 0.46 -0.66
CA PRO A 175 30.49 1.38 -0.91
C PRO A 175 31.87 0.80 -0.63
N ARG A 176 31.98 -0.19 0.28
CA ARG A 176 33.26 -0.81 0.69
C ARG A 176 33.54 -2.13 -0.02
N LEU A 177 32.58 -2.62 -0.81
CA LEU A 177 32.65 -3.94 -1.41
C LEU A 177 33.81 -4.08 -2.40
N ASP A 178 34.05 -3.08 -3.27
CA ASP A 178 35.12 -3.13 -4.27
C ASP A 178 36.51 -3.16 -3.60
N ASP A 179 36.69 -2.41 -2.52
CA ASP A 179 37.92 -2.42 -1.71
C ASP A 179 38.13 -3.80 -1.06
N SER A 180 37.08 -4.39 -0.47
CA SER A 180 37.14 -5.73 0.12
C SER A 180 37.48 -6.81 -0.91
N ILE A 181 36.89 -6.74 -2.11
CA ILE A 181 37.19 -7.66 -3.21
C ILE A 181 38.62 -7.49 -3.70
N THR A 182 39.10 -6.26 -3.81
CA THR A 182 40.47 -5.96 -4.25
C THR A 182 41.50 -6.51 -3.26
N ALA A 183 41.28 -6.34 -1.95
CA ALA A 183 42.11 -6.92 -0.90
C ALA A 183 42.11 -8.46 -0.92
N PHE A 184 40.95 -9.07 -1.19
CA PHE A 184 40.82 -10.51 -1.32
C PHE A 184 41.65 -11.06 -2.50
N CYS A 185 41.53 -10.42 -3.67
CA CYS A 185 42.27 -10.80 -4.87
C CYS A 185 43.80 -10.68 -4.67
N ALA A 186 44.25 -9.61 -4.01
CA ALA A 186 45.66 -9.41 -3.69
C ALA A 186 46.22 -10.51 -2.79
N THR A 187 45.41 -10.99 -1.83
CA THR A 187 45.82 -12.04 -0.89
C THR A 187 45.85 -13.42 -1.54
N HIS A 188 44.88 -13.72 -2.42
CA HIS A 188 44.73 -15.04 -3.02
C HIS A 188 45.43 -15.21 -4.38
N GLN A 189 46.09 -14.16 -4.90
CA GLN A 189 46.68 -14.14 -6.25
C GLN A 189 45.69 -14.56 -7.34
N THR A 190 44.40 -14.29 -7.13
CA THR A 190 43.30 -14.59 -8.05
C THR A 190 42.79 -13.31 -8.67
N SER A 191 42.30 -13.38 -9.91
CA SER A 191 41.72 -12.24 -10.61
C SER A 191 40.23 -12.43 -10.80
N LEU A 192 39.41 -11.86 -9.91
CA LEU A 192 37.98 -11.74 -10.18
C LEU A 192 37.76 -10.86 -11.41
N GLY A 193 37.16 -11.43 -12.46
CA GLY A 193 36.76 -10.70 -13.66
C GLY A 193 35.85 -9.51 -13.35
N ARG A 194 35.78 -8.53 -14.26
CA ARG A 194 34.92 -7.33 -14.10
C ARG A 194 33.44 -7.65 -13.83
N GLY A 195 32.97 -8.82 -14.28
CA GLY A 195 31.61 -9.31 -14.05
C GLY A 195 31.35 -9.82 -12.62
N SER A 196 32.40 -10.22 -11.88
CA SER A 196 32.30 -10.79 -10.53
C SER A 196 32.53 -9.79 -9.40
N ARG A 197 32.83 -8.52 -9.71
CA ARG A 197 32.88 -7.41 -8.75
C ARG A 197 31.49 -6.88 -8.37
N LYS A 198 30.57 -7.79 -8.06
CA LYS A 198 29.19 -7.48 -7.69
C LYS A 198 28.77 -8.39 -6.55
N LEU A 199 27.94 -7.85 -5.67
CA LEU A 199 27.22 -8.63 -4.69
C LEU A 199 25.97 -9.22 -5.36
N ILE A 200 25.91 -10.54 -5.47
CA ILE A 200 24.74 -11.25 -5.99
C ILE A 200 23.88 -11.66 -4.80
N ILE A 201 22.65 -11.15 -4.79
CA ILE A 201 21.69 -11.41 -3.71
C ILE A 201 20.60 -12.34 -4.26
N LEU A 202 20.47 -13.51 -3.67
CA LEU A 202 19.45 -14.48 -4.01
C LEU A 202 18.16 -14.17 -3.27
N ILE A 203 17.07 -14.02 -4.03
CA ILE A 203 15.72 -13.77 -3.50
C ILE A 203 14.80 -14.90 -3.98
N PRO A 204 14.77 -16.05 -3.29
CA PRO A 204 13.90 -17.15 -3.66
C PRO A 204 12.43 -16.77 -3.38
N LEU A 205 11.58 -16.80 -4.41
CA LEU A 205 10.18 -16.39 -4.29
C LEU A 205 9.36 -17.27 -3.34
N ASN A 206 9.79 -18.50 -3.11
CA ASN A 206 9.18 -19.44 -2.16
C ASN A 206 9.67 -19.24 -0.72
N ALA A 207 10.57 -18.28 -0.46
CA ALA A 207 11.22 -18.03 0.82
C ALA A 207 11.95 -19.25 1.42
N ASN A 208 12.29 -20.26 0.60
CA ASN A 208 13.12 -21.38 1.05
C ASN A 208 14.58 -20.94 1.07
N ILE A 209 15.15 -20.83 2.27
CA ILE A 209 16.51 -20.34 2.50
C ILE A 209 17.29 -21.42 3.24
N SER A 210 18.28 -22.01 2.58
CA SER A 210 19.21 -22.95 3.22
C SER A 210 20.29 -22.21 4.01
N HIS A 211 20.85 -22.89 5.00
CA HIS A 211 21.98 -22.35 5.77
C HIS A 211 23.29 -22.38 4.97
N LYS A 212 23.42 -23.32 4.03
CA LYS A 212 24.60 -23.44 3.17
C LYS A 212 24.15 -23.57 1.71
N LEU A 213 24.69 -22.70 0.88
CA LEU A 213 24.40 -22.71 -0.56
C LEU A 213 24.84 -24.02 -1.23
N ASN A 214 25.90 -24.65 -0.72
CA ASN A 214 26.38 -25.94 -1.22
C ASN A 214 25.37 -27.09 -1.01
N GLU A 215 24.40 -26.95 -0.10
CA GLU A 215 23.36 -27.98 0.14
C GLU A 215 22.22 -27.88 -0.90
N GLU A 216 22.09 -26.74 -1.59
CA GLU A 216 21.08 -26.52 -2.64
C GLU A 216 21.59 -26.89 -4.04
N ASP A 217 22.89 -26.66 -4.32
CA ASP A 217 23.54 -27.04 -5.57
C ASP A 217 25.00 -27.39 -5.33
N ASP A 218 25.39 -28.64 -5.64
CA ASP A 218 26.76 -29.16 -5.51
C ASP A 218 27.79 -28.37 -6.34
N ARG A 219 27.33 -27.62 -7.35
CA ARG A 219 28.20 -26.75 -8.17
C ARG A 219 28.63 -25.50 -7.43
N ILE A 220 27.90 -25.09 -6.40
CA ILE A 220 28.22 -23.92 -5.59
C ILE A 220 29.19 -24.34 -4.50
N LEU A 221 30.47 -24.12 -4.74
CA LEU A 221 31.54 -24.43 -3.79
C LEU A 221 32.01 -23.16 -3.08
N PHE A 222 31.89 -23.15 -1.75
CA PHE A 222 32.48 -22.12 -0.90
C PHE A 222 34.00 -22.03 -1.11
N SER A 223 34.51 -20.83 -1.35
CA SER A 223 35.94 -20.58 -1.50
C SER A 223 36.55 -20.07 -0.21
N ASP A 224 36.18 -18.85 0.21
CA ASP A 224 36.63 -18.20 1.45
C ASP A 224 35.76 -16.95 1.70
N ASN A 225 35.99 -16.22 2.80
CA ASN A 225 35.29 -14.99 3.15
C ASN A 225 36.06 -13.74 2.68
N LEU A 226 35.32 -12.67 2.37
CA LEU A 226 35.89 -11.34 2.23
C LEU A 226 36.41 -10.82 3.59
N PRO A 227 37.40 -9.91 3.59
CA PRO A 227 37.87 -9.26 4.81
C PRO A 227 36.72 -8.58 5.56
N ASN A 228 36.77 -8.66 6.89
CA ASN A 228 35.73 -8.14 7.77
C ASN A 228 35.54 -6.63 7.58
N ASN A 229 34.29 -6.22 7.39
CA ASN A 229 33.91 -4.81 7.40
C ASN A 229 33.35 -4.43 8.77
N GLU A 230 34.09 -3.63 9.53
CA GLU A 230 33.67 -3.17 10.86
C GLU A 230 33.09 -1.75 10.80
N ILE A 231 31.92 -1.57 11.41
CA ILE A 231 31.19 -0.30 11.45
C ILE A 231 30.52 -0.14 12.80
N ASP A 232 30.66 1.04 13.41
CA ASP A 232 29.91 1.40 14.62
C ASP A 232 28.48 1.82 14.25
N ARG A 233 27.47 1.18 14.85
CA ARG A 233 26.05 1.50 14.55
C ARG A 233 25.12 1.17 15.71
N ALA A 234 24.10 2.04 15.90
CA ALA A 234 23.01 1.82 16.84
C ALA A 234 23.47 1.53 18.28
N GLY A 235 24.58 2.16 18.70
CA GLY A 235 25.19 1.94 20.02
C GLY A 235 26.12 0.73 20.11
N VAL A 236 26.25 -0.06 19.04
CA VAL A 236 27.19 -1.19 18.95
C VAL A 236 28.46 -0.73 18.25
N ARG A 237 29.60 -0.88 18.92
CA ARG A 237 30.93 -0.62 18.33
C ARG A 237 31.48 -1.88 17.67
N GLY A 238 32.19 -1.71 16.55
CA GLY A 238 32.85 -2.81 15.83
C GLY A 238 31.89 -3.84 15.25
N ARG A 239 30.69 -3.44 14.78
CA ARG A 239 29.76 -4.40 14.19
C ARG A 239 30.35 -4.92 12.88
N VAL A 240 30.56 -6.24 12.82
CA VAL A 240 31.19 -6.93 11.69
C VAL A 240 30.15 -7.33 10.64
N TYR A 241 30.39 -6.96 9.39
CA TYR A 241 29.69 -7.47 8.21
C TYR A 241 30.61 -8.44 7.46
N LYS A 242 30.11 -9.65 7.21
CA LYS A 242 30.84 -10.73 6.55
C LYS A 242 30.17 -11.10 5.24
N HIS A 243 30.97 -11.43 4.25
CA HIS A 243 30.51 -11.95 2.97
C HIS A 243 31.35 -13.16 2.57
N SER A 244 30.73 -14.07 1.84
CA SER A 244 31.35 -15.32 1.39
C SER A 244 31.51 -15.32 -0.13
N VAL A 245 32.65 -15.81 -0.60
CA VAL A 245 33.00 -15.93 -2.01
C VAL A 245 32.82 -17.38 -2.45
N TYR A 246 32.18 -17.60 -3.60
CA TYR A 246 31.89 -18.92 -4.14
C TYR A 246 32.55 -19.12 -5.52
N ARG A 247 33.05 -20.34 -5.78
CA ARG A 247 33.85 -20.67 -6.97
C ARG A 247 33.07 -20.86 -8.26
N ALA A 248 31.76 -21.08 -8.20
CA ALA A 248 30.93 -21.33 -9.38
C ALA A 248 31.06 -20.22 -10.45
N HIS A 249 31.31 -18.98 -10.01
CA HIS A 249 31.57 -17.82 -10.87
C HIS A 249 32.56 -16.81 -10.25
N GLU A 250 33.36 -17.25 -9.28
CA GLU A 250 34.19 -16.39 -8.42
C GLU A 250 33.43 -15.15 -7.92
N CYS A 251 32.19 -15.33 -7.44
CA CYS A 251 31.31 -14.21 -7.09
C CYS A 251 31.02 -14.15 -5.59
N VAL A 252 30.69 -12.96 -5.11
CA VAL A 252 30.17 -12.75 -3.76
C VAL A 252 28.68 -13.02 -3.79
N LEU A 253 28.22 -14.03 -3.05
CA LEU A 253 26.87 -14.55 -3.12
C LEU A 253 26.28 -14.69 -1.72
N GLU A 254 25.04 -14.24 -1.55
CA GLU A 254 24.32 -14.35 -0.29
C GLU A 254 22.80 -14.35 -0.52
N TYR A 255 22.05 -14.83 0.46
CA TYR A 255 20.58 -14.69 0.47
C TYR A 255 20.16 -13.31 0.98
N ALA A 256 19.06 -12.79 0.43
CA ALA A 256 18.40 -11.63 1.02
C ALA A 256 17.88 -11.96 2.42
N THR A 257 18.40 -11.27 3.42
CA THR A 257 17.95 -11.39 4.81
C THR A 257 17.08 -10.17 5.16
N PRO A 258 15.75 -10.34 5.28
CA PRO A 258 14.92 -9.24 5.76
C PRO A 258 15.31 -8.91 7.21
N CYS A 259 15.69 -7.66 7.45
CA CYS A 259 16.05 -7.13 8.75
C CYS A 259 14.88 -6.41 9.42
#